data_AF-C7H7J6-F1
#
_entry.id   AF-C7H7J6-F1
#
_cell.length_a   1.000
_cell.length_b   1.000
_cell.length_c   1.000
_cell.angle_alpha   90.00
_cell.angle_beta   90.00
_cell.angle_gamma   90.00
#
_symmetry.space_group_name_H-M   'P 1'
#
loop_
_entity.id
_entity.type
_entity.pdbx_description
1 polymer ?
#
loop_
_entity_poly.entity_id
_entity_poly.type
_entity_poly.pdbx_seq_one_letter_code
_entity_poly.pdbx_strand_id
1 'polypeptide(L)'
;MEYENVVKNDHIFTESRTCQRIASEHGVGEKTVRRAEKYSQGIDAAEEAVPGAQEEILTGRIKATDAQIAALPAIPKEERPAILDELRKEKGKRNENLLSRLKPERPPPKSAPPKPPEPPQNEEPAAPEPVTPSPPEEEIEPASNGPPSFLQKIQGHKRHLSEEDMARLKVSVDSRYRDRIAKSGSIMLCELQGAAEDFMFRWGIIFQNYPDVLTNETSREEVSALIDRMTTYLNTVKEM
;
A
#
# COMPACT_ATOMS: atom_id res chain seq x y z
N MET A 1 14.44 14.95 52.50
CA MET A 1 14.75 15.24 51.09
C MET A 1 14.66 13.92 50.35
N GLU A 2 13.45 13.61 49.89
CA GLU A 2 13.20 12.42 49.08
C GLU A 2 13.44 12.81 47.61
N TYR A 3 14.32 12.06 46.95
CA TYR A 3 14.61 12.25 45.53
C TYR A 3 13.47 11.64 44.72
N GLU A 4 12.63 12.49 44.13
CA GLU A 4 11.69 12.07 43.10
C GLU A 4 12.47 11.51 41.89
N ASN A 5 12.32 10.21 41.65
CA ASN A 5 12.72 9.57 40.41
C ASN A 5 11.81 10.07 39.29
N VAL A 6 12.22 11.12 38.59
CA VAL A 6 11.65 11.51 37.30
C VAL A 6 12.06 10.45 36.28
N VAL A 7 11.21 9.45 36.08
CA VAL A 7 11.31 8.54 34.93
C VAL A 7 11.04 9.39 33.69
N LYS A 8 12.12 9.80 33.01
CA LYS A 8 12.04 10.30 31.64
C LYS A 8 11.57 9.13 30.79
N ASN A 9 10.29 9.14 30.43
CA ASN A 9 9.81 8.39 29.29
C ASN A 9 10.47 8.98 28.04
N ASP A 10 11.69 8.52 27.75
CA ASP A 10 12.34 8.71 26.46
C ASP A 10 11.57 7.88 25.43
N HIS A 11 10.41 8.39 25.03
CA HIS A 11 9.78 7.94 23.80
C HIS A 11 10.59 8.55 22.66
N ILE A 12 11.71 7.90 22.34
CA ILE A 12 12.40 8.06 21.08
C ILE A 12 11.42 7.58 20.01
N PHE A 13 10.53 8.47 19.59
CA PHE A 13 9.69 8.30 18.40
C PHE A 13 10.59 8.55 17.20
N THR A 14 11.50 7.61 16.92
CA THR A 14 12.26 7.67 15.68
C THR A 14 11.28 7.58 14.52
N GLU A 15 11.39 8.47 13.54
CA GLU A 15 10.61 8.44 12.28
C GLU A 15 10.60 7.04 11.65
N SER A 16 11.67 6.27 11.87
CA SER A 16 11.79 4.85 11.53
C SER A 16 10.59 4.01 11.98
N ARG A 17 10.07 4.23 13.21
CA ARG A 17 8.90 3.51 13.70
C ARG A 17 7.61 3.91 12.99
N THR A 18 7.46 5.20 12.67
CA THR A 18 6.28 5.69 11.92
C THR A 18 6.27 5.15 10.50
N CYS A 19 7.38 5.27 9.77
CA CYS A 19 7.49 4.72 8.42
C CYS A 19 7.37 3.19 8.41
N GLN A 20 7.94 2.49 9.40
CA GLN A 20 7.86 1.03 9.52
C GLN A 20 6.43 0.56 9.83
N ARG A 21 5.69 1.31 10.66
CA ARG A 21 4.28 1.03 10.94
C ARG A 21 3.43 1.16 9.67
N ILE A 22 3.54 2.29 8.97
CA ILE A 22 2.83 2.54 7.70
C ILE A 22 3.19 1.47 6.66
N ALA A 23 4.48 1.15 6.55
CA ALA A 23 4.97 0.11 5.65
C ALA A 23 4.29 -1.24 5.94
N SER A 24 4.19 -1.62 7.21
CA SER A 24 3.55 -2.87 7.64
C SER A 24 2.03 -2.87 7.40
N GLU A 25 1.36 -1.73 7.63
CA GLU A 25 -0.08 -1.55 7.38
C GLU A 25 -0.43 -1.68 5.89
N HIS A 26 0.41 -1.16 4.99
CA HIS A 26 0.19 -1.17 3.55
C HIS A 26 0.92 -2.30 2.80
N GLY A 27 1.60 -3.21 3.52
CA GLY A 27 2.33 -4.33 2.91
C GLY A 27 3.51 -3.91 2.01
N VAL A 28 4.10 -2.74 2.25
CA VAL A 28 5.24 -2.20 1.48
C VAL A 28 6.51 -2.14 2.34
N GLY A 29 7.66 -1.90 1.73
CA GLY A 29 8.90 -1.66 2.48
C GLY A 29 9.00 -0.23 3.03
N GLU A 30 9.69 -0.04 4.17
CA GLU A 30 9.93 1.30 4.75
C GLU A 30 10.57 2.27 3.74
N LYS A 31 11.49 1.79 2.91
CA LYS A 31 12.13 2.59 1.85
C LYS A 31 11.13 3.12 0.82
N THR A 32 10.06 2.37 0.55
CA THR A 32 8.99 2.80 -0.37
C THR A 32 8.21 3.96 0.24
N VAL A 33 7.86 3.86 1.53
CA VAL A 33 7.16 4.92 2.26
C VAL A 33 7.99 6.22 2.25
N ARG A 34 9.29 6.12 2.56
CA ARG A 34 10.19 7.30 2.53
C ARG A 34 10.38 7.90 1.13
N ARG A 35 10.29 7.09 0.08
CA ARG A 35 10.34 7.58 -1.31
C ARG A 35 9.04 8.31 -1.67
N ALA A 36 7.90 7.73 -1.31
CA ALA A 36 6.59 8.34 -1.54
C ALA A 36 6.46 9.69 -0.79
N GLU A 37 6.94 9.76 0.44
CA GLU A 37 7.00 11.00 1.22
C GLU A 37 7.80 12.10 0.50
N LYS A 38 9.03 11.79 0.06
CA LYS A 38 9.86 12.75 -0.68
C LYS A 38 9.24 13.18 -2.00
N TYR A 39 8.57 12.25 -2.69
CA TYR A 39 7.85 12.56 -3.91
C TYR A 39 6.68 13.51 -3.62
N SER A 40 5.88 13.24 -2.58
CA SER A 40 4.78 14.12 -2.14
C SER A 40 5.28 15.54 -1.85
N GLN A 41 6.36 15.67 -1.08
CA GLN A 41 6.97 16.98 -0.79
C GLN A 41 7.41 17.70 -2.07
N GLY A 42 7.90 16.95 -3.07
CA GLY A 42 8.25 17.48 -4.39
C GLY A 42 7.04 17.98 -5.18
N ILE A 43 5.90 17.29 -5.08
CA ILE A 43 4.63 17.72 -5.68
C ILE A 43 4.12 18.99 -5.00
N ASP A 44 4.11 19.04 -3.67
CA ASP A 44 3.69 20.21 -2.90
C ASP A 44 4.55 21.43 -3.26
N ALA A 45 5.87 21.25 -3.36
CA ALA A 45 6.80 22.30 -3.77
C ALA A 45 6.59 22.77 -5.22
N ALA A 46 6.12 21.89 -6.10
CA ALA A 46 5.78 22.24 -7.48
C ALA A 46 4.49 23.06 -7.55
N GLU A 47 3.45 22.65 -6.80
CA GLU A 47 2.17 23.35 -6.72
C GLU A 47 2.32 24.75 -6.09
N GLU A 48 3.15 24.88 -5.05
CA GLU A 48 3.48 26.17 -4.44
C GLU A 48 4.16 27.11 -5.45
N ALA A 49 5.04 26.56 -6.31
CA ALA A 49 5.79 27.35 -7.29
C ALA A 49 4.93 27.74 -8.50
N VAL A 50 4.08 26.83 -8.97
CA VAL A 50 3.20 27.03 -10.12
C VAL A 50 1.87 26.32 -9.83
N PRO A 51 0.79 27.07 -9.52
CA PRO A 51 -0.53 26.47 -9.30
C PRO A 51 -0.97 25.64 -10.51
N GLY A 52 -1.45 24.42 -10.26
CA GLY A 52 -1.82 23.43 -11.29
C GLY A 52 -0.67 22.50 -11.72
N ALA A 53 0.57 22.73 -11.27
CA ALA A 53 1.69 21.85 -11.59
C ALA A 53 1.50 20.44 -11.03
N GLN A 54 0.82 20.27 -9.89
CA GLN A 54 0.48 18.96 -9.34
C GLN A 54 -0.32 18.13 -10.35
N GLU A 55 -1.38 18.69 -10.92
CA GLU A 55 -2.24 17.98 -11.88
C GLU A 55 -1.45 17.65 -13.15
N GLU A 56 -0.64 18.58 -13.65
CA GLU A 56 0.21 18.34 -14.83
C GLU A 56 1.23 17.22 -14.62
N ILE A 57 1.80 17.09 -13.42
CA ILE A 57 2.73 16.00 -13.08
C ILE A 57 1.97 14.68 -12.97
N LEU A 58 0.85 14.63 -12.23
CA LEU A 58 0.08 13.39 -11.99
C LEU A 58 -0.61 12.86 -13.26
N THR A 59 -1.03 13.76 -14.16
CA THR A 59 -1.59 13.39 -15.48
C THR A 59 -0.48 13.08 -16.50
N GLY A 60 0.78 13.30 -16.16
CA GLY A 60 1.94 13.02 -17.00
C GLY A 60 2.12 13.97 -18.17
N ARG A 61 1.55 15.19 -18.10
CA ARG A 61 1.85 16.30 -19.02
C ARG A 61 3.28 16.79 -18.81
N ILE A 62 3.69 16.94 -17.54
CA ILE A 62 5.10 17.16 -17.18
C ILE A 62 5.81 15.80 -17.11
N LYS A 63 6.72 15.56 -18.05
CA LYS A 63 7.52 14.32 -18.11
C LYS A 63 8.76 14.44 -17.22
N ALA A 64 8.54 14.41 -15.91
CA ALA A 64 9.58 14.38 -14.89
C ALA A 64 9.70 12.99 -14.26
N THR A 65 10.90 12.63 -13.82
CA THR A 65 11.13 11.39 -13.05
C THR A 65 10.89 11.64 -11.56
N ASP A 66 10.57 10.60 -10.80
CA ASP A 66 10.34 10.70 -9.35
C ASP A 66 11.52 11.34 -8.61
N ALA A 67 12.75 11.06 -9.04
CA ALA A 67 13.96 11.65 -8.47
C ALA A 67 14.05 13.16 -8.74
N GLN A 68 13.61 13.62 -9.91
CA GLN A 68 13.58 15.04 -10.25
C GLN A 68 12.52 15.78 -9.42
N ILE A 69 11.33 15.20 -9.28
CA ILE A 69 10.27 15.77 -8.45
C ILE A 69 10.70 15.82 -6.99
N ALA A 70 11.23 14.72 -6.44
CA ALA A 70 11.71 14.65 -5.07
C ALA A 70 12.88 15.61 -4.76
N ALA A 71 13.59 16.11 -5.78
CA ALA A 71 14.67 17.08 -5.62
C ALA A 71 14.19 18.55 -5.67
N LEU A 72 12.98 18.83 -6.16
CA LEU A 72 12.43 20.19 -6.26
C LEU A 72 12.42 20.97 -4.93
N PRO A 73 12.11 20.38 -3.76
CA PRO A 73 12.07 21.12 -2.51
C PRO A 73 13.43 21.73 -2.13
N ALA A 74 14.53 21.07 -2.53
CA ALA A 74 15.89 21.53 -2.27
C ALA A 74 16.34 22.69 -3.19
N ILE A 75 15.60 22.94 -4.27
CA ILE A 75 15.85 24.08 -5.17
C ILE A 75 15.26 25.36 -4.56
N PRO A 76 15.97 26.50 -4.66
CA PRO A 76 15.43 27.81 -4.29
C PRO A 76 14.07 28.09 -4.95
N LYS A 77 13.14 28.71 -4.22
CA LYS A 77 11.76 28.90 -4.67
C LYS A 77 11.67 29.68 -5.99
N GLU A 78 12.61 30.58 -6.21
CA GLU A 78 12.72 31.45 -7.39
C GLU A 78 13.07 30.68 -8.66
N GLU A 79 13.78 29.55 -8.54
CA GLU A 79 14.24 28.76 -9.68
C GLU A 79 13.30 27.59 -10.03
N ARG A 80 12.45 27.16 -9.07
CA ARG A 80 11.47 26.08 -9.27
C ARG A 80 10.58 26.26 -10.51
N PRO A 81 9.96 27.43 -10.79
CA PRO A 81 9.12 27.58 -11.97
C PRO A 81 9.90 27.40 -13.27
N ALA A 82 11.12 27.93 -13.36
CA ALA A 82 11.98 27.79 -14.54
C ALA A 82 12.36 26.33 -14.81
N ILE A 83 12.59 25.55 -13.75
CA ILE A 83 12.85 24.11 -13.86
C ILE A 83 11.60 23.35 -14.31
N LEU A 84 10.42 23.68 -13.78
CA LEU A 84 9.16 23.05 -14.20
C LEU A 84 8.83 23.34 -15.67
N ASP A 85 9.04 24.57 -16.13
CA ASP A 85 8.91 24.94 -17.55
C ASP A 85 9.87 24.16 -18.44
N GLU A 86 11.08 23.90 -17.97
CA GLU A 86 12.04 23.06 -18.68
C GLU A 86 11.58 21.60 -18.74
N LEU A 87 10.95 21.09 -17.67
CA LEU A 87 10.40 19.73 -17.62
C LEU A 87 9.13 19.55 -18.48
N ARG A 88 8.38 20.63 -18.77
CA ARG A 88 7.29 20.65 -19.75
C ARG A 88 7.78 20.42 -21.18
N LYS A 89 9.02 20.80 -21.51
CA LYS A 89 9.59 20.58 -22.85
C LYS A 89 9.87 19.10 -23.11
N GLU A 90 9.87 18.72 -24.39
CA GLU A 90 10.30 17.38 -24.82
C GLU A 90 11.75 17.11 -24.46
N LYS A 91 12.09 15.89 -24.06
CA LYS A 91 13.43 15.49 -23.56
C LYS A 91 14.59 15.96 -24.44
N GLY A 92 14.44 15.97 -25.77
CA GLY A 92 15.49 16.38 -26.71
C GLY A 92 15.74 17.90 -26.80
N LYS A 93 14.84 18.72 -26.25
CA LYS A 93 14.91 20.19 -26.28
C LYS A 93 15.20 20.79 -24.90
N ARG A 94 15.49 19.94 -23.91
CA ARG A 94 15.71 20.36 -22.53
C ARG A 94 17.10 20.92 -22.32
N ASN A 95 17.17 21.98 -21.52
CA ASN A 95 18.41 22.48 -20.98
C ASN A 95 18.88 21.57 -19.84
N GLU A 96 19.71 20.59 -20.19
CA GLU A 96 20.32 19.65 -19.25
C GLU A 96 21.15 20.34 -18.15
N ASN A 97 21.65 21.57 -18.38
CA ASN A 97 22.36 22.32 -17.35
C ASN A 97 21.44 22.72 -16.20
N LEU A 98 20.21 23.18 -16.49
CA LEU A 98 19.22 23.51 -15.46
C LEU A 98 18.73 22.27 -14.71
N LEU A 99 18.51 21.17 -15.44
CA LEU A 99 18.06 19.90 -14.85
C LEU A 99 19.16 19.19 -14.05
N SER A 100 20.43 19.48 -14.32
CA SER A 100 21.54 18.92 -13.55
C SER A 100 21.50 19.33 -12.08
N ARG A 101 20.86 20.47 -11.74
CA ARG A 101 20.66 20.93 -10.36
C ARG A 101 19.68 20.05 -9.57
N LEU A 102 18.82 19.30 -10.25
CA LEU A 102 17.92 18.31 -9.64
C LEU A 102 18.62 16.98 -9.35
N LYS A 103 19.85 16.77 -9.82
CA LYS A 103 20.61 15.59 -9.44
C LYS A 103 21.12 15.81 -8.01
N PRO A 104 20.97 14.83 -7.11
CA PRO A 104 21.62 14.90 -5.81
C PRO A 104 23.11 15.17 -6.01
N GLU A 105 23.67 16.13 -5.27
CA GLU A 105 25.11 16.30 -5.21
C GLU A 105 25.69 14.96 -4.74
N ARG A 106 26.34 14.24 -5.65
CA ARG A 106 27.02 12.99 -5.30
C ARG A 106 28.15 13.42 -4.37
N PRO A 107 28.25 12.93 -3.12
CA PRO A 107 29.46 13.14 -2.35
C PRO A 107 30.65 12.68 -3.22
N PRO A 108 31.80 13.39 -3.16
CA PRO A 108 32.92 13.11 -4.04
C PRO A 108 33.22 11.61 -4.02
N PRO A 109 33.48 10.99 -5.19
CA PRO A 109 33.75 9.57 -5.24
C PRO A 109 34.91 9.28 -4.29
N LYS A 110 34.65 8.49 -3.23
CA LYS A 110 35.73 7.90 -2.44
C LYS A 110 36.64 7.17 -3.43
N SER A 111 37.91 7.54 -3.40
CA SER A 111 38.97 7.02 -4.26
C SER A 111 38.83 5.51 -4.45
N ALA A 112 38.70 5.09 -5.72
CA ALA A 112 38.64 3.69 -6.06
C ALA A 112 39.95 2.98 -5.66
N PRO A 113 39.90 1.79 -5.05
CA PRO A 113 41.07 0.91 -4.97
C PRO A 113 41.55 0.53 -6.38
N PRO A 114 42.87 0.37 -6.61
CA PRO A 114 43.43 0.17 -7.95
C PRO A 114 43.00 -1.16 -8.56
N LYS A 115 42.70 -1.11 -9.87
CA LYS A 115 42.30 -2.24 -10.72
C LYS A 115 43.54 -3.10 -11.08
N PRO A 116 43.55 -4.43 -10.89
CA PRO A 116 44.55 -5.31 -11.51
C PRO A 116 44.36 -5.41 -13.04
N PRO A 117 45.42 -5.69 -13.82
CA PRO A 117 45.41 -5.54 -15.27
C PRO A 117 44.71 -6.69 -16.01
N GLU A 118 44.04 -6.36 -17.11
CA GLU A 118 43.48 -7.30 -18.10
C GLU A 118 44.58 -7.82 -19.05
N PRO A 119 44.60 -9.12 -19.36
CA PRO A 119 45.18 -9.65 -20.60
C PRO A 119 44.13 -9.81 -21.72
N PRO A 120 44.56 -9.96 -22.98
CA PRO A 120 43.93 -9.37 -24.15
C PRO A 120 42.84 -10.21 -24.84
N GLN A 121 42.05 -9.49 -25.64
CA GLN A 121 41.05 -9.97 -26.59
C GLN A 121 41.60 -11.01 -27.58
N ASN A 122 40.77 -12.02 -27.92
CA ASN A 122 40.63 -12.46 -29.31
C ASN A 122 39.32 -13.25 -29.55
N GLU A 123 38.60 -12.79 -30.57
CA GLU A 123 37.76 -13.51 -31.55
C GLU A 123 36.38 -14.13 -31.15
N GLU A 124 35.35 -13.55 -31.77
CA GLU A 124 33.97 -14.04 -32.01
C GLU A 124 33.95 -15.14 -33.12
N PRO A 125 32.85 -15.84 -33.49
CA PRO A 125 31.76 -16.56 -32.79
C PRO A 125 31.70 -18.08 -33.17
N ALA A 126 31.10 -18.94 -32.33
CA ALA A 126 30.52 -20.21 -32.81
C ALA A 126 29.41 -20.77 -31.90
N ALA A 127 28.49 -21.48 -32.52
CA ALA A 127 27.15 -21.94 -32.10
C ALA A 127 27.05 -22.78 -30.79
N PRO A 128 25.83 -22.90 -30.19
CA PRO A 128 25.62 -23.59 -28.92
C PRO A 128 25.57 -25.12 -29.09
N GLU A 129 26.34 -25.83 -28.26
CA GLU A 129 26.32 -27.28 -28.13
C GLU A 129 25.48 -27.76 -26.91
N PRO A 130 25.04 -29.04 -26.90
CA PRO A 130 23.72 -29.44 -26.43
C PRO A 130 23.62 -29.86 -24.95
N VAL A 131 22.39 -29.79 -24.46
CA VAL A 131 21.92 -30.16 -23.11
C VAL A 131 22.20 -31.64 -22.81
N THR A 132 22.88 -31.91 -21.70
CA THR A 132 23.05 -33.25 -21.12
C THR A 132 21.73 -33.80 -20.57
N PRO A 133 21.36 -35.08 -20.81
CA PRO A 133 20.10 -35.66 -20.34
C PRO A 133 20.19 -36.13 -18.87
N SER A 134 19.04 -36.02 -18.18
CA SER A 134 18.80 -36.45 -16.79
C SER A 134 18.91 -37.97 -16.59
N PRO A 135 19.27 -38.46 -15.38
CA PRO A 135 19.22 -39.88 -15.01
C PRO A 135 17.77 -40.36 -14.75
N PRO A 136 17.47 -41.67 -14.93
CA PRO A 136 16.10 -42.21 -14.90
C PRO A 136 15.54 -42.41 -13.48
N GLU A 137 14.21 -42.35 -13.39
CA GLU A 137 13.40 -42.62 -12.20
C GLU A 137 13.42 -44.11 -11.84
N GLU A 138 13.88 -44.44 -10.62
CA GLU A 138 13.69 -45.76 -9.99
C GLU A 138 12.39 -45.75 -9.17
N GLU A 139 11.49 -46.70 -9.48
CA GLU A 139 10.29 -47.01 -8.69
C GLU A 139 10.68 -47.46 -7.28
N ILE A 140 10.19 -46.75 -6.27
CA ILE A 140 10.39 -47.14 -4.86
C ILE A 140 9.20 -48.02 -4.44
N GLU A 141 9.41 -49.33 -4.33
CA GLU A 141 8.46 -50.22 -3.66
C GLU A 141 8.39 -49.93 -2.15
N PRO A 142 7.19 -49.94 -1.52
CA PRO A 142 7.06 -49.66 -0.09
C PRO A 142 7.40 -50.90 0.75
N ALA A 143 8.65 -51.02 1.18
CA ALA A 143 9.04 -52.02 2.18
C ALA A 143 8.51 -51.61 3.58
N SER A 144 7.33 -52.11 3.94
CA SER A 144 6.76 -52.03 5.29
C SER A 144 7.49 -53.00 6.24
N ASN A 145 8.52 -52.52 6.94
CA ASN A 145 9.21 -53.23 8.02
C ASN A 145 9.14 -52.46 9.36
N GLY A 146 7.96 -51.95 9.71
CA GLY A 146 7.68 -51.36 11.02
C GLY A 146 6.95 -52.34 11.95
N PRO A 147 7.32 -52.47 13.23
CA PRO A 147 6.61 -53.33 14.18
C PRO A 147 5.15 -52.90 14.35
N PRO A 148 4.20 -53.84 14.53
CA PRO A 148 2.75 -53.59 14.43
C PRO A 148 2.15 -52.71 15.55
N SER A 149 2.97 -52.14 16.45
CA SER A 149 2.50 -51.36 17.59
C SER A 149 2.55 -49.83 17.39
N PHE A 150 3.12 -49.32 16.30
CA PHE A 150 3.21 -47.87 16.08
C PHE A 150 1.85 -47.23 15.75
N LEU A 151 0.98 -47.95 15.02
CA LEU A 151 -0.33 -47.43 14.60
C LEU A 151 -1.37 -47.33 15.72
N GLN A 152 -1.17 -48.01 16.85
CA GLN A 152 -2.13 -47.97 17.96
C GLN A 152 -2.01 -46.69 18.81
N LYS A 153 -0.86 -45.99 18.74
CA LYS A 153 -0.63 -44.76 19.52
C LYS A 153 -1.02 -43.46 18.81
N ILE A 154 -1.37 -43.51 17.53
CA ILE A 154 -1.87 -42.34 16.77
C ILE A 154 -3.40 -42.34 16.70
N GLN A 155 -4.06 -43.17 17.50
CA GLN A 155 -5.48 -42.98 17.77
C GLN A 155 -5.59 -41.78 18.72
N GLY A 156 -5.61 -40.58 18.13
CA GLY A 156 -5.88 -39.33 18.82
C GLY A 156 -7.06 -39.56 19.73
N HIS A 157 -6.84 -39.45 21.04
CA HIS A 157 -7.93 -39.59 21.99
C HIS A 157 -8.92 -38.48 21.64
N LYS A 158 -10.05 -38.84 21.05
CA LYS A 158 -11.20 -37.97 20.83
C LYS A 158 -11.80 -37.71 22.22
N ARG A 159 -11.07 -36.93 23.04
CA ARG A 159 -11.57 -36.48 24.33
C ARG A 159 -12.77 -35.62 24.01
N HIS A 160 -13.94 -36.07 24.45
CA HIS A 160 -15.11 -35.22 24.45
C HIS A 160 -14.75 -33.97 25.25
N LEU A 161 -14.99 -32.78 24.68
CA LEU A 161 -14.82 -31.53 25.41
C LEU A 161 -15.72 -31.61 26.65
N SER A 162 -15.14 -31.36 27.82
CA SER A 162 -15.94 -31.20 29.03
C SER A 162 -16.79 -29.93 28.89
N GLU A 163 -17.87 -29.81 29.66
CA GLU A 163 -18.68 -28.59 29.70
C GLU A 163 -17.83 -27.36 30.04
N GLU A 164 -16.84 -27.53 30.92
CA GLU A 164 -15.91 -26.49 31.29
C GLU A 164 -14.98 -26.10 30.13
N ASP A 165 -14.46 -27.07 29.37
CA ASP A 165 -13.63 -26.79 28.19
C ASP A 165 -14.43 -26.10 27.08
N MET A 166 -15.69 -26.49 26.90
CA MET A 166 -16.60 -25.85 25.95
C MET A 166 -16.95 -24.42 26.38
N ALA A 167 -17.16 -24.18 27.67
CA ALA A 167 -17.36 -22.84 28.22
C ALA A 167 -16.10 -21.96 28.05
N ARG A 168 -14.91 -22.49 28.36
CA ARG A 168 -13.64 -21.80 28.14
C ARG A 168 -13.41 -21.48 26.66
N LEU A 169 -13.71 -22.43 25.78
CA LEU A 169 -13.61 -22.24 24.33
C LEU A 169 -14.57 -21.16 23.84
N LYS A 170 -15.82 -21.17 24.31
CA LYS A 170 -16.82 -20.13 23.98
C LYS A 170 -16.35 -18.75 24.44
N VAL A 171 -15.86 -18.62 25.67
CA VAL A 171 -15.30 -17.35 26.18
C VAL A 171 -14.09 -16.88 25.36
N SER A 172 -13.21 -17.80 24.95
CA SER A 172 -12.06 -17.49 24.10
C SER A 172 -12.47 -17.02 22.69
N VAL A 173 -13.47 -17.66 22.09
CA VAL A 173 -14.05 -17.25 20.80
C VAL A 173 -14.74 -15.89 20.92
N ASP A 174 -15.59 -15.71 21.93
CA ASP A 174 -16.32 -14.46 22.18
C ASP A 174 -15.34 -13.30 22.44
N SER A 175 -14.24 -13.55 23.18
CA SER A 175 -13.18 -12.56 23.40
C SER A 175 -12.49 -12.17 22.09
N ARG A 176 -12.13 -13.13 21.24
CA ARG A 176 -11.50 -12.85 19.94
C ARG A 176 -12.41 -12.08 19.00
N TYR A 177 -13.71 -12.37 19.01
CA TYR A 177 -14.70 -11.61 18.25
C TYR A 177 -14.89 -10.20 18.80
N ARG A 178 -14.99 -10.04 20.13
CA ARG A 178 -15.08 -8.70 20.75
C ARG A 178 -13.85 -7.85 20.51
N ASP A 179 -12.65 -8.41 20.60
CA ASP A 179 -11.41 -7.67 20.32
C ASP A 179 -11.29 -7.26 18.85
N ARG A 180 -11.79 -8.10 17.93
CA ARG A 180 -11.89 -7.76 16.50
C ARG A 180 -12.91 -6.64 16.29
N ILE A 181 -14.11 -6.75 16.85
CA ILE A 181 -15.16 -5.72 16.76
C ILE A 181 -14.71 -4.41 17.43
N ALA A 182 -13.94 -4.44 18.51
CA ALA A 182 -13.44 -3.23 19.14
C ALA A 182 -12.37 -2.52 18.28
N LYS A 183 -11.56 -3.27 17.52
CA LYS A 183 -10.49 -2.74 16.64
C LYS A 183 -10.97 -2.41 15.22
N SER A 184 -11.90 -3.19 14.68
CA SER A 184 -12.44 -3.03 13.32
C SER A 184 -13.82 -2.39 13.30
N GLY A 185 -14.56 -2.41 14.42
CA GLY A 185 -15.93 -1.92 14.49
C GLY A 185 -16.01 -0.41 14.31
N SER A 186 -15.02 0.36 14.79
CA SER A 186 -14.97 1.80 14.50
C SER A 186 -14.75 2.06 13.01
N ILE A 187 -13.86 1.30 12.35
CA ILE A 187 -13.59 1.41 10.91
C ILE A 187 -14.85 1.02 10.12
N MET A 188 -15.46 -0.12 10.44
CA MET A 188 -16.67 -0.59 9.74
C MET A 188 -17.87 0.33 9.97
N LEU A 189 -18.00 0.96 11.14
CA LEU A 189 -19.04 1.97 11.40
C LEU A 189 -18.77 3.26 10.59
N CYS A 190 -17.51 3.68 10.45
CA CYS A 190 -17.16 4.79 9.56
C CYS A 190 -17.47 4.48 8.10
N GLU A 191 -17.22 3.25 7.63
CA GLU A 191 -17.60 2.81 6.28
C GLU A 191 -19.13 2.85 6.07
N LEU A 192 -19.91 2.35 7.04
CA LEU A 192 -21.37 2.42 7.00
C LEU A 192 -21.89 3.86 6.99
N GLN A 193 -21.26 4.73 7.78
CA GLN A 193 -21.59 6.16 7.82
C GLN A 193 -21.27 6.82 6.47
N GLY A 194 -20.08 6.60 5.92
CA GLY A 194 -19.68 7.14 4.62
C GLY A 194 -20.58 6.68 3.48
N ALA A 195 -20.99 5.41 3.48
CA ALA A 195 -21.93 4.88 2.49
C ALA A 195 -23.32 5.56 2.58
N ALA A 196 -23.80 5.85 3.79
CA ALA A 196 -25.05 6.56 3.99
C ALA A 196 -24.95 8.03 3.53
N GLU A 197 -23.84 8.70 3.83
CA GLU A 197 -23.57 10.08 3.41
C GLU A 197 -23.43 10.20 1.88
N ASP A 198 -22.70 9.29 1.22
CA ASP A 198 -22.57 9.27 -0.25
C ASP A 198 -23.92 9.04 -0.94
N PHE A 199 -24.75 8.14 -0.40
CA PHE A 199 -26.12 7.94 -0.88
C PHE A 199 -26.93 9.23 -0.84
N MET A 200 -26.96 9.90 0.33
CA MET A 200 -27.70 11.16 0.50
C MET A 200 -27.18 12.27 -0.41
N PHE A 201 -25.85 12.40 -0.53
CA PHE A 201 -25.22 13.40 -1.38
C PHE A 201 -25.57 13.18 -2.86
N ARG A 202 -25.39 11.97 -3.38
CA ARG A 202 -25.63 11.65 -4.79
C ARG A 202 -27.11 11.80 -5.16
N TRP A 203 -28.03 11.35 -4.30
CA TRP A 203 -29.47 11.55 -4.52
C TRP A 203 -29.84 13.03 -4.46
N GLY A 204 -29.26 13.80 -3.53
CA GLY A 204 -29.42 15.24 -3.47
C GLY A 204 -29.02 15.95 -4.76
N ILE A 205 -27.85 15.62 -5.32
CA ILE A 205 -27.38 16.17 -6.61
C ILE A 205 -28.32 15.79 -7.75
N ILE A 206 -28.81 14.55 -7.80
CA ILE A 206 -29.75 14.10 -8.83
C ILE A 206 -31.04 14.93 -8.77
N PHE A 207 -31.64 15.07 -7.59
CA PHE A 207 -32.89 15.84 -7.46
C PHE A 207 -32.70 17.33 -7.68
N GLN A 208 -31.52 17.87 -7.39
CA GLN A 208 -31.19 19.27 -7.66
C GLN A 208 -31.00 19.54 -9.17
N ASN A 209 -30.32 18.65 -9.88
CA ASN A 209 -30.02 18.82 -11.31
C ASN A 209 -31.18 18.39 -12.22
N TYR A 210 -32.00 17.43 -11.75
CA TYR A 210 -33.12 16.84 -12.47
C TYR A 210 -34.37 16.84 -11.57
N PRO A 211 -34.95 18.02 -11.27
CA PRO A 211 -36.13 18.11 -10.42
C PRO A 211 -37.37 17.45 -11.06
N ASP A 212 -37.36 17.32 -12.38
CA ASP A 212 -38.41 16.69 -13.18
C ASP A 212 -38.60 15.21 -12.83
N VAL A 213 -37.53 14.52 -12.40
CA VAL A 213 -37.58 13.14 -11.89
C VAL A 213 -38.58 12.97 -10.74
N LEU A 214 -38.81 14.02 -9.94
CA LEU A 214 -39.78 14.02 -8.84
C LEU A 214 -41.18 14.50 -9.23
N THR A 215 -41.37 14.96 -10.47
CA THR A 215 -42.64 15.52 -10.96
C THR A 215 -43.31 14.63 -12.01
N ASN A 216 -42.54 13.94 -12.84
CA ASN A 216 -43.04 13.01 -13.83
C ASN A 216 -43.55 11.72 -13.16
N GLU A 217 -44.74 11.28 -13.53
CA GLU A 217 -45.43 10.16 -12.87
C GLU A 217 -44.67 8.84 -13.00
N THR A 218 -44.17 8.51 -14.20
CA THR A 218 -43.38 7.30 -14.45
C THR A 218 -42.06 7.31 -13.68
N SER A 219 -41.35 8.44 -13.65
CA SER A 219 -40.09 8.51 -12.89
C SER A 219 -40.32 8.49 -11.38
N ARG A 220 -41.44 9.04 -10.88
CA ARG A 220 -41.82 8.96 -9.47
C ARG A 220 -42.11 7.54 -9.02
N GLU A 221 -42.77 6.74 -9.86
CA GLU A 221 -43.01 5.31 -9.59
C GLU A 221 -41.68 4.54 -9.46
N GLU A 222 -40.74 4.76 -10.38
CA GLU A 222 -39.41 4.14 -10.34
C GLU A 222 -38.59 4.57 -9.11
N VAL A 223 -38.62 5.87 -8.76
CA VAL A 223 -37.97 6.38 -7.54
C VAL A 223 -38.61 5.79 -6.29
N SER A 224 -39.94 5.67 -6.24
CA SER A 224 -40.65 5.02 -5.14
C SER A 224 -40.23 3.57 -4.99
N ALA A 225 -40.18 2.81 -6.08
CA ALA A 225 -39.77 1.41 -6.06
C ALA A 225 -38.32 1.24 -5.55
N LEU A 226 -37.41 2.16 -5.89
CA LEU A 226 -36.05 2.19 -5.36
C LEU A 226 -36.04 2.44 -3.84
N ILE A 227 -36.83 3.41 -3.35
CA ILE A 227 -36.95 3.71 -1.92
C ILE A 227 -37.52 2.50 -1.15
N ASP A 228 -38.57 1.87 -1.68
CA ASP A 228 -39.21 0.70 -1.04
C ASP A 228 -38.23 -0.48 -0.95
N ARG A 229 -37.44 -0.71 -2.00
CA ARG A 229 -36.40 -1.74 -2.02
C ARG A 229 -35.33 -1.47 -0.96
N MET A 230 -34.85 -0.24 -0.84
CA MET A 230 -33.85 0.14 0.16
C MET A 230 -34.41 0.03 1.57
N THR A 231 -35.64 0.50 1.78
CA THR A 231 -36.33 0.43 3.08
C THR A 231 -36.51 -1.01 3.53
N THR A 232 -36.89 -1.90 2.61
CA THR A 232 -37.03 -3.34 2.89
C THR A 232 -35.71 -3.97 3.33
N TYR A 233 -34.62 -3.65 2.63
CA TYR A 233 -33.29 -4.12 3.01
C TYR A 233 -32.87 -3.60 4.40
N LEU A 234 -33.02 -2.29 4.64
CA LEU A 234 -32.65 -1.67 5.92
C LEU A 234 -33.47 -2.23 7.09
N ASN A 235 -34.76 -2.50 6.90
CA ASN A 235 -35.58 -3.17 7.90
C ASN A 235 -35.09 -4.59 8.18
N THR A 236 -34.66 -5.33 7.15
CA THR A 236 -34.08 -6.67 7.33
C THR A 236 -32.81 -6.61 8.18
N VAL A 237 -31.93 -5.63 7.95
CA VAL A 237 -30.69 -5.45 8.72
C VAL A 237 -30.97 -4.98 10.14
N LYS A 238 -32.01 -4.16 10.36
CA LYS A 238 -32.38 -3.64 11.68
C LYS A 238 -32.90 -4.73 12.63
N GLU A 239 -33.52 -5.76 12.08
CA GLU A 239 -34.05 -6.91 12.84
C GLU A 239 -33.01 -8.04 13.06
N MET A 240 -31.76 -7.88 12.56
CA MET A 240 -30.63 -8.78 12.79
C MET A 240 -29.85 -8.42 14.06
#